data_AF-A0A9P7JN77-F1
#
_entry.id   AF-A0A9P7JN77-F1
#
_cell.length_a   1.000
_cell.length_b   1.000
_cell.length_c   1.000
_cell.angle_alpha   90.00
_cell.angle_beta   90.00
_cell.angle_gamma   90.00
#
_symmetry.space_group_name_H-M   'P 1'
#
loop_
_entity.id
_entity.type
_entity.pdbx_description
1 polymer ?
#
loop_
_entity_poly.entity_id
_entity_poly.type
_entity_poly.pdbx_seq_one_letter_code
_entity_poly.pdbx_strand_id
1 'polypeptide(L)'
;MISDGPKLSDSNCLLNTLSAWEDRKDILGSTATTKVLSKAGVMEGVETLRSTLSSSKSLIISTIPPHLTQFTQPTSKVRKTQRTHHLEESTEVRSSCCLPSQSPLNSIVSSSTPSSYPQTQQTTARMTSRPSPATSLLIIIPMQNEATNLNSTETQSISYTNTNGSIINNPKFRVPIPAAHTATPLPYKNGLTLIPSLLHPHCLARERLKLWFPLESRAASGTDGRILAILEEDLERVLTVMNLSWAVGTQECYGTGLLVFHVFCDERKVPESQRCPVDTRTLLNFVSSCAGSYSGKTLMNYVYTIRAWHTLHGQPWLVQQDELKAALEGAVELAPATSKRSKHEPFTVKLILIIRSHLNLTTPLDAAVFACLTSAFYALCRLGELTVKTIKMFDPKNNVKRSDIEFDVEDRHGFRATRIFLPCTKVSAVGEGVYWARQENLADPMAALWNHFEVNNLRLKDHLFAWKHNKGSRLLTRSEFWKRIGGIVKRARLGDLKGHRLRIGGTLEYLLRGIPFDVVKTMGRWSSEAFTGYLRKHALILAPYLQESPALEPFTRYTMPPAH
;
A
#
# COMPACT_ATOMS: atom_id res chain seq x y z
N MET A 1 -2.22 -22.39 70.00
CA MET A 1 -0.78 -22.17 70.29
C MET A 1 -0.29 -21.03 69.38
N ILE A 2 0.80 -20.39 69.77
CA ILE A 2 1.56 -19.33 69.06
C ILE A 2 2.18 -19.94 67.76
N SER A 3 2.40 -19.28 66.60
CA SER A 3 2.24 -17.90 66.08
C SER A 3 1.95 -17.96 64.54
N ASP A 4 2.02 -16.96 63.63
CA ASP A 4 2.38 -15.51 63.64
C ASP A 4 1.68 -14.75 62.47
N GLY A 5 2.04 -13.49 62.22
CA GLY A 5 1.81 -12.77 60.94
C GLY A 5 3.01 -12.87 59.97
N PRO A 6 3.03 -12.17 58.80
CA PRO A 6 3.02 -10.69 58.82
C PRO A 6 2.39 -9.92 57.61
N LYS A 7 1.98 -8.67 57.91
CA LYS A 7 2.09 -7.41 57.11
C LYS A 7 1.44 -7.27 55.71
N LEU A 8 0.73 -6.14 55.54
CA LEU A 8 0.42 -5.50 54.26
C LEU A 8 1.53 -4.52 53.86
N SER A 9 1.85 -4.44 52.56
CA SER A 9 2.31 -3.22 51.88
C SER A 9 2.04 -3.28 50.36
N ASP A 10 2.51 -2.28 49.62
CA ASP A 10 2.74 -2.28 48.15
C ASP A 10 1.54 -2.12 47.18
N SER A 11 0.30 -1.93 47.66
CA SER A 11 -0.81 -1.52 46.77
C SER A 11 -0.85 0.00 46.49
N ASN A 12 -0.46 0.84 47.45
CA ASN A 12 -0.69 2.30 47.38
C ASN A 12 0.31 3.10 46.52
N CYS A 13 1.36 2.47 45.96
CA CYS A 13 2.39 3.19 45.22
C CYS A 13 1.94 3.59 43.80
N LEU A 14 1.24 2.70 43.09
CA LEU A 14 0.85 2.88 41.68
C LEU A 14 -0.35 3.81 41.48
N LEU A 15 -1.21 4.00 42.49
CA LEU A 15 -2.34 4.93 42.41
C LEU A 15 -1.90 6.40 42.51
N ASN A 16 -0.87 6.68 43.32
CA ASN A 16 -0.37 8.04 43.55
C ASN A 16 0.38 8.63 42.35
N THR A 17 0.96 7.81 41.47
CA THR A 17 1.58 8.28 40.22
C THR A 17 0.55 8.61 39.14
N LEU A 18 -0.67 8.07 39.21
CA LEU A 18 -1.75 8.37 38.27
C LEU A 18 -2.52 9.64 38.64
N SER A 19 -2.88 9.84 39.91
CA SER A 19 -3.58 11.06 40.35
C SER A 19 -2.76 12.34 40.11
N ALA A 20 -1.44 12.28 40.32
CA ALA A 20 -0.51 13.39 40.07
C ALA A 20 -0.45 13.89 38.61
N TRP A 21 -1.04 13.17 37.65
CA TRP A 21 -1.18 13.59 36.25
C TRP A 21 -2.49 14.32 35.94
N GLU A 22 -3.49 14.29 36.83
CA GLU A 22 -4.78 14.95 36.60
C GLU A 22 -4.80 16.37 37.16
N ASP A 23 -4.22 16.59 38.36
CA ASP A 23 -4.14 17.88 39.05
C ASP A 23 -3.29 18.95 38.33
N ARG A 24 -2.69 18.64 37.18
CA ARG A 24 -1.89 19.59 36.37
C ARG A 24 -2.60 20.10 35.10
N LYS A 25 -3.90 19.86 34.93
CA LYS A 25 -4.66 20.32 33.74
C LYS A 25 -5.13 21.78 33.82
N ASP A 26 -5.28 22.36 35.02
CA ASP A 26 -6.00 23.63 35.23
C ASP A 26 -5.14 24.89 35.46
N ILE A 27 -3.88 24.91 35.00
CA ILE A 27 -3.09 26.16 34.92
C ILE A 27 -2.40 26.30 33.56
N LEU A 28 -3.11 26.82 32.55
CA LEU A 28 -2.52 27.63 31.45
C LEU A 28 -3.54 28.41 30.62
N GLY A 29 -4.47 29.10 31.30
CA GLY A 29 -5.33 30.10 30.68
C GLY A 29 -4.64 31.46 30.57
N SER A 30 -3.92 31.71 29.47
CA SER A 30 -3.52 33.09 29.10
C SER A 30 -3.45 33.27 27.60
N THR A 31 -3.96 34.41 27.12
CA THR A 31 -3.98 34.77 25.69
C THR A 31 -2.82 35.71 25.38
N ALA A 32 -2.05 35.38 24.34
CA ALA A 32 -1.03 36.26 23.77
C ALA A 32 -1.18 36.32 22.25
N THR A 33 -1.59 37.48 21.72
CA THR A 33 -1.72 37.72 20.29
C THR A 33 -0.47 38.39 19.75
N THR A 34 0.32 37.67 18.96
CA THR A 34 1.52 38.23 18.30
C THR A 34 1.24 38.47 16.83
N LYS A 35 1.44 39.72 16.37
CA LYS A 35 1.16 40.15 14.98
C LYS A 35 2.14 39.52 13.98
N VAL A 36 1.65 39.33 12.75
CA VAL A 36 2.50 39.21 11.57
C VAL A 36 3.27 40.51 11.37
N LEU A 37 4.57 40.43 11.09
CA LEU A 37 5.31 41.49 10.42
C LEU A 37 6.12 40.89 9.27
N SER A 38 6.06 41.52 8.11
CA SER A 38 6.87 41.18 6.94
C SER A 38 8.16 42.01 6.93
N LYS A 39 9.19 41.50 6.25
CA LYS A 39 10.21 42.34 5.60
C LYS A 39 10.83 41.58 4.44
N ALA A 40 10.91 42.23 3.28
CA ALA A 40 11.77 41.83 2.19
C ALA A 40 13.17 42.44 2.42
N GLY A 41 14.19 41.82 1.83
CA GLY A 41 15.56 42.33 1.75
C GLY A 41 16.17 41.86 0.43
N VAL A 42 16.73 42.79 -0.34
CA VAL A 42 17.39 42.53 -1.63
C VAL A 42 18.89 42.30 -1.40
N MET A 43 19.55 41.68 -2.37
CA MET A 43 21.00 41.48 -2.34
C MET A 43 21.75 42.81 -2.32
N GLU A 44 22.81 42.86 -1.52
CA GLU A 44 24.14 43.23 -2.00
C GLU A 44 25.17 42.53 -1.08
N GLY A 45 26.44 42.48 -1.48
CA GLY A 45 27.47 41.82 -0.69
C GLY A 45 28.81 42.51 -0.80
N VAL A 46 29.73 42.21 0.11
CA VAL A 46 31.19 42.35 -0.07
C VAL A 46 31.92 41.50 0.98
N GLU A 47 33.02 40.92 0.51
CA GLU A 47 34.22 40.29 1.09
C GLU A 47 34.35 39.82 2.56
N THR A 48 35.24 38.83 2.71
CA THR A 48 35.64 38.14 3.93
C THR A 48 36.67 38.87 4.78
N LEU A 49 36.65 38.62 6.10
CA LEU A 49 37.86 38.61 6.93
C LEU A 49 37.83 37.47 7.97
N ARG A 50 39.00 36.86 8.21
CA ARG A 50 39.20 35.87 9.30
C ARG A 50 39.65 36.60 10.57
N SER A 51 39.13 36.18 11.72
CA SER A 51 40.00 35.87 12.87
C SER A 51 39.29 34.98 13.90
N THR A 52 40.04 34.07 14.51
CA THR A 52 39.66 33.39 15.75
C THR A 52 40.00 34.25 16.96
N LEU A 53 39.27 34.09 18.07
CA LEU A 53 39.89 33.89 19.38
C LEU A 53 38.90 33.30 20.39
N SER A 54 39.46 32.67 21.42
CA SER A 54 38.73 32.03 22.52
C SER A 54 38.64 32.96 23.72
N SER A 55 37.60 32.81 24.54
CA SER A 55 37.61 33.26 25.93
C SER A 55 36.83 32.28 26.80
N SER A 56 37.34 32.01 27.99
CA SER A 56 36.81 31.02 28.92
C SER A 56 36.87 31.53 30.36
N LYS A 57 35.73 31.41 31.08
CA LYS A 57 35.59 31.28 32.56
C LYS A 57 34.18 31.65 33.02
N SER A 58 33.52 30.71 33.70
CA SER A 58 33.04 30.92 35.07
C SER A 58 32.58 29.58 35.65
N LEU A 59 33.22 29.13 36.73
CA LEU A 59 32.84 27.93 37.48
C LEU A 59 31.95 28.32 38.66
N ILE A 60 30.92 27.53 38.94
CA ILE A 60 30.35 27.39 40.29
C ILE A 60 30.26 25.89 40.58
N ILE A 61 30.62 25.49 41.80
CA ILE A 61 30.71 24.11 42.27
C ILE A 61 29.88 23.97 43.55
N SER A 62 29.08 22.90 43.65
CA SER A 62 28.44 22.50 44.92
C SER A 62 28.42 20.98 45.07
N THR A 63 29.55 20.45 45.53
CA THR A 63 29.73 19.32 46.48
C THR A 63 28.73 18.15 46.45
N ILE A 64 29.24 16.96 46.09
CA ILE A 64 28.61 15.66 46.37
C ILE A 64 29.37 14.97 47.53
N PRO A 65 28.70 14.35 48.53
CA PRO A 65 29.38 13.63 49.62
C PRO A 65 30.10 12.35 49.16
N PRO A 66 31.23 11.96 49.78
CA PRO A 66 32.03 10.82 49.33
C PRO A 66 31.63 9.49 49.99
N HIS A 67 31.43 8.45 49.18
CA HIS A 67 31.77 7.08 49.57
C HIS A 67 32.10 6.22 48.33
N LEU A 68 33.00 5.25 48.50
CA LEU A 68 33.37 4.20 47.51
C LEU A 68 34.00 4.69 46.19
N THR A 69 35.16 5.35 46.29
CA THR A 69 36.19 5.33 45.24
C THR A 69 36.99 4.02 45.28
N GLN A 70 37.00 3.23 44.20
CA GLN A 70 37.95 2.14 43.85
C GLN A 70 37.44 1.50 42.53
N PHE A 71 38.20 1.25 41.46
CA PHE A 71 39.60 1.56 41.07
C PHE A 71 39.60 2.18 39.65
N THR A 72 40.74 2.67 39.14
CA THR A 72 40.88 3.14 37.75
C THR A 72 42.34 3.00 37.26
N GLN A 73 42.54 3.10 35.93
CA GLN A 73 43.82 3.08 35.18
C GLN A 73 44.38 1.67 34.83
N PRO A 74 45.15 1.52 33.71
CA PRO A 74 45.61 2.55 32.78
C PRO A 74 45.10 2.42 31.33
N THR A 75 45.09 3.54 30.60
CA THR A 75 44.97 3.56 29.12
C THR A 75 46.28 3.17 28.44
N SER A 76 46.25 2.34 27.40
CA SER A 76 47.38 2.16 26.47
C SER A 76 47.24 3.03 25.20
N LYS A 77 48.35 3.29 24.51
CA LYS A 77 48.39 4.20 23.34
C LYS A 77 48.59 3.46 22.01
N VAL A 78 47.72 3.80 21.06
CA VAL A 78 47.98 3.98 19.61
C VAL A 78 48.63 2.82 18.83
N ARG A 79 47.95 2.39 17.76
CA ARG A 79 48.62 2.02 16.50
C ARG A 79 47.89 2.68 15.33
N LYS A 80 48.63 3.41 14.47
CA LYS A 80 48.16 3.82 13.13
C LYS A 80 48.46 2.69 12.15
N THR A 81 47.47 2.33 11.33
CA THR A 81 47.65 1.44 10.16
C THR A 81 46.95 2.08 8.95
N GLN A 82 47.24 1.58 7.75
CA GLN A 82 47.11 2.34 6.50
C GLN A 82 45.69 2.50 5.96
N ARG A 83 45.56 3.48 5.07
CA ARG A 83 44.41 3.79 4.21
C ARG A 83 44.23 2.68 3.16
N THR A 84 43.09 2.02 3.15
CA THR A 84 42.64 1.14 2.06
C THR A 84 41.59 1.84 1.19
N HIS A 85 41.48 1.41 -0.07
CA HIS A 85 40.46 1.93 -0.99
C HIS A 85 39.08 1.35 -0.66
N HIS A 86 38.03 2.16 -0.81
CA HIS A 86 36.68 1.62 -0.97
C HIS A 86 36.57 0.94 -2.33
N LEU A 87 36.25 -0.35 -2.31
CA LEU A 87 35.75 -1.08 -3.48
C LEU A 87 34.21 -1.06 -3.44
N GLU A 88 33.58 -1.07 -4.60
CA GLU A 88 32.12 -1.11 -4.73
C GLU A 88 31.61 -2.52 -4.41
N GLU A 89 30.58 -2.63 -3.56
CA GLU A 89 29.93 -3.92 -3.26
C GLU A 89 28.58 -4.00 -3.98
N SER A 90 28.52 -4.84 -5.00
CA SER A 90 27.34 -5.07 -5.82
C SER A 90 26.28 -5.88 -5.06
N THR A 91 25.02 -5.44 -5.10
CA THR A 91 23.93 -6.13 -4.40
C THR A 91 23.52 -7.41 -5.13
N GLU A 92 24.06 -8.56 -4.75
CA GLU A 92 23.62 -9.86 -5.25
C GLU A 92 22.17 -10.18 -4.87
N VAL A 93 21.37 -10.64 -5.85
CA VAL A 93 19.98 -11.07 -5.63
C VAL A 93 19.96 -12.52 -5.15
N ARG A 94 20.00 -12.71 -3.82
CA ARG A 94 20.04 -14.04 -3.19
C ARG A 94 18.68 -14.76 -3.21
N SER A 95 18.27 -15.25 -4.37
CA SER A 95 17.07 -16.07 -4.56
C SER A 95 17.22 -17.47 -3.96
N SER A 96 16.51 -17.77 -2.87
CA SER A 96 16.51 -19.08 -2.22
C SER A 96 15.61 -20.09 -2.96
N CYS A 97 16.19 -20.86 -3.89
CA CYS A 97 15.48 -21.95 -4.56
C CYS A 97 15.42 -23.21 -3.68
N CYS A 98 14.22 -23.59 -3.24
CA CYS A 98 13.95 -24.89 -2.61
C CYS A 98 13.10 -25.76 -3.55
N LEU A 99 13.71 -26.77 -4.16
CA LEU A 99 12.99 -27.82 -4.90
C LEU A 99 12.50 -28.90 -3.92
N PRO A 100 11.25 -29.38 -4.04
CA PRO A 100 10.76 -30.47 -3.20
C PRO A 100 11.39 -31.81 -3.64
N SER A 101 12.11 -32.46 -2.73
CA SER A 101 12.64 -33.81 -2.98
C SER A 101 11.51 -34.84 -3.07
N GLN A 102 11.66 -35.81 -3.97
CA GLN A 102 10.79 -36.99 -4.02
C GLN A 102 11.13 -37.94 -2.87
N SER A 103 10.17 -38.75 -2.44
CA SER A 103 10.33 -39.83 -1.46
C SER A 103 9.72 -41.12 -2.02
N PRO A 104 10.40 -42.29 -1.97
CA PRO A 104 9.89 -43.53 -2.58
C PRO A 104 8.82 -44.24 -1.74
N LEU A 105 8.06 -45.13 -2.37
CA LEU A 105 7.29 -46.17 -1.66
C LEU A 105 8.21 -47.33 -1.25
N ASN A 106 7.97 -47.94 -0.08
CA ASN A 106 7.53 -49.35 -0.04
C ASN A 106 7.08 -49.90 1.35
N SER A 107 6.05 -50.74 1.28
CA SER A 107 5.73 -51.95 2.08
C SER A 107 5.66 -51.95 3.63
N ILE A 108 4.41 -52.09 4.12
CA ILE A 108 3.86 -53.23 4.93
C ILE A 108 4.45 -53.54 6.34
N VAL A 109 3.55 -53.54 7.35
CA VAL A 109 3.22 -54.67 8.27
C VAL A 109 1.88 -54.36 8.98
N SER A 110 1.15 -55.39 9.45
CA SER A 110 -0.29 -55.29 9.81
C SER A 110 -0.64 -55.76 11.24
N SER A 111 -1.61 -55.12 11.90
CA SER A 111 -2.51 -55.63 12.98
C SER A 111 -3.30 -54.45 13.61
N SER A 112 -4.50 -54.59 14.19
CA SER A 112 -5.53 -55.65 14.14
C SER A 112 -6.92 -55.09 14.58
N THR A 113 -8.00 -55.67 14.05
CA THR A 113 -9.44 -55.47 14.39
C THR A 113 -9.83 -56.18 15.73
N PRO A 114 -11.07 -56.14 16.31
CA PRO A 114 -12.40 -55.97 15.65
C PRO A 114 -13.59 -55.32 16.42
N SER A 115 -14.77 -55.37 15.79
CA SER A 115 -16.16 -55.35 16.36
C SER A 115 -16.76 -53.99 16.80
N SER A 116 -18.08 -53.72 16.77
CA SER A 116 -19.27 -54.55 16.44
C SER A 116 -20.36 -53.77 15.67
N TYR A 117 -21.23 -54.50 14.95
CA TYR A 117 -22.52 -54.07 14.35
C TYR A 117 -23.69 -54.72 15.17
N PRO A 118 -24.98 -54.28 15.11
CA PRO A 118 -25.86 -54.53 13.94
C PRO A 118 -26.95 -53.46 13.63
N GLN A 119 -27.80 -53.78 12.66
CA GLN A 119 -28.83 -52.94 12.01
C GLN A 119 -30.22 -53.10 12.67
N THR A 120 -31.22 -52.28 12.24
CA THR A 120 -32.46 -52.76 11.57
C THR A 120 -33.42 -51.60 11.17
N GLN A 121 -33.66 -51.43 9.86
CA GLN A 121 -34.93 -51.23 9.09
C GLN A 121 -36.09 -50.34 9.66
N GLN A 122 -37.04 -49.74 8.91
CA GLN A 122 -37.39 -49.48 7.49
C GLN A 122 -38.46 -48.32 7.49
N THR A 123 -39.00 -47.69 6.43
CA THR A 123 -38.94 -47.84 4.95
C THR A 123 -38.67 -46.43 4.30
N THR A 124 -39.25 -45.83 3.24
CA THR A 124 -40.32 -46.10 2.22
C THR A 124 -39.98 -45.35 0.90
N ALA A 125 -40.94 -45.15 -0.03
CA ALA A 125 -40.81 -44.36 -1.29
C ALA A 125 -42.12 -43.54 -1.56
N ARG A 126 -42.43 -42.90 -2.70
CA ARG A 126 -42.26 -43.30 -4.13
C ARG A 126 -42.77 -42.24 -5.15
N MET A 127 -42.36 -42.36 -6.44
CA MET A 127 -43.00 -41.90 -7.71
C MET A 127 -42.81 -40.43 -8.20
N THR A 128 -42.76 -40.07 -9.50
CA THR A 128 -42.42 -40.77 -10.80
C THR A 128 -42.26 -39.75 -11.96
N SER A 129 -41.49 -40.05 -13.03
CA SER A 129 -41.96 -40.08 -14.46
C SER A 129 -40.84 -40.16 -15.54
N ARG A 130 -41.22 -40.57 -16.77
CA ARG A 130 -40.48 -40.79 -18.06
C ARG A 130 -41.57 -41.11 -19.14
N PRO A 131 -41.32 -41.31 -20.45
CA PRO A 131 -40.28 -40.79 -21.39
C PRO A 131 -40.81 -40.39 -22.82
N SER A 132 -39.92 -39.91 -23.73
CA SER A 132 -39.96 -40.10 -25.22
C SER A 132 -41.10 -39.46 -26.07
N PRO A 133 -41.06 -39.47 -27.44
CA PRO A 133 -39.98 -39.61 -28.45
C PRO A 133 -39.94 -38.45 -29.52
N ALA A 134 -39.32 -38.67 -30.69
CA ALA A 134 -39.01 -37.70 -31.76
C ALA A 134 -40.03 -37.63 -32.94
N THR A 135 -39.85 -36.65 -33.86
CA THR A 135 -40.30 -36.65 -35.28
C THR A 135 -39.55 -35.57 -36.09
N SER A 136 -39.34 -35.77 -37.40
CA SER A 136 -38.65 -34.85 -38.34
C SER A 136 -39.53 -34.47 -39.54
N LEU A 137 -39.50 -33.22 -40.03
CA LEU A 137 -40.06 -32.83 -41.36
C LEU A 137 -39.35 -31.63 -42.04
N LEU A 138 -38.30 -31.96 -42.81
CA LEU A 138 -38.16 -31.75 -44.28
C LEU A 138 -38.56 -30.45 -45.06
N ILE A 139 -37.68 -30.13 -46.05
CA ILE A 139 -37.89 -29.50 -47.38
C ILE A 139 -38.01 -27.95 -47.48
N ILE A 140 -36.99 -27.28 -48.08
CA ILE A 140 -36.91 -26.73 -49.47
C ILE A 140 -35.49 -26.12 -49.70
N ILE A 141 -34.89 -26.37 -50.87
CA ILE A 141 -33.81 -25.54 -51.48
C ILE A 141 -34.16 -25.41 -52.97
N PRO A 142 -34.05 -24.22 -53.60
CA PRO A 142 -33.30 -24.16 -54.86
C PRO A 142 -32.52 -22.83 -55.10
N MET A 143 -31.26 -22.97 -55.55
CA MET A 143 -30.69 -22.33 -56.76
C MET A 143 -30.50 -20.78 -56.79
N GLN A 144 -29.60 -20.17 -57.59
CA GLN A 144 -28.54 -20.67 -58.52
C GLN A 144 -27.49 -19.57 -58.80
N ASN A 145 -26.27 -19.99 -59.16
CA ASN A 145 -25.30 -19.31 -60.06
C ASN A 145 -24.83 -17.86 -59.72
N GLU A 146 -23.74 -17.30 -60.29
CA GLU A 146 -22.75 -17.82 -61.24
C GLU A 146 -21.31 -17.30 -60.93
N ALA A 147 -20.33 -17.63 -61.77
CA ALA A 147 -18.91 -17.38 -61.53
C ALA A 147 -18.40 -16.04 -62.10
N THR A 148 -17.24 -15.59 -61.60
CA THR A 148 -16.17 -15.09 -62.49
C THR A 148 -14.79 -15.30 -61.86
N ASN A 149 -13.81 -15.60 -62.71
CA ASN A 149 -12.59 -16.35 -62.40
C ASN A 149 -11.32 -15.47 -62.53
N LEU A 150 -10.17 -16.03 -62.12
CA LEU A 150 -8.79 -15.78 -62.59
C LEU A 150 -7.80 -14.90 -61.78
N ASN A 151 -6.62 -15.52 -61.63
CA ASN A 151 -5.24 -14.97 -61.60
C ASN A 151 -4.63 -14.38 -60.30
N SER A 152 -3.94 -15.26 -59.56
CA SER A 152 -2.57 -14.98 -59.09
C SER A 152 -1.73 -16.28 -59.03
N THR A 153 -0.56 -16.23 -59.65
CA THR A 153 0.40 -17.32 -59.96
C THR A 153 0.82 -18.21 -58.77
N GLU A 154 1.09 -19.49 -59.04
CA GLU A 154 1.70 -20.42 -58.08
C GLU A 154 3.19 -20.10 -57.81
N THR A 155 3.67 -20.37 -56.59
CA THR A 155 5.11 -20.65 -56.34
C THR A 155 5.27 -21.61 -55.16
N GLN A 156 5.16 -22.91 -55.47
CA GLN A 156 5.68 -24.09 -54.74
C GLN A 156 5.94 -23.95 -53.22
N SER A 157 4.96 -24.35 -52.41
CA SER A 157 5.17 -24.65 -50.98
C SER A 157 5.90 -25.99 -50.80
N ILE A 158 7.14 -25.99 -50.29
CA ILE A 158 7.85 -27.23 -49.94
C ILE A 158 7.20 -27.86 -48.70
N SER A 159 6.46 -28.95 -48.92
CA SER A 159 5.78 -29.70 -47.87
C SER A 159 6.76 -30.60 -47.10
N TYR A 160 7.36 -30.06 -46.03
CA TYR A 160 8.03 -30.90 -45.03
C TYR A 160 7.00 -31.74 -44.28
N THR A 161 6.84 -33.00 -44.71
CA THR A 161 6.02 -34.02 -44.03
C THR A 161 6.69 -34.42 -42.72
N ASN A 162 6.54 -33.59 -41.69
CA ASN A 162 7.13 -33.85 -40.39
C ASN A 162 6.40 -35.02 -39.72
N THR A 163 7.17 -36.01 -39.24
CA THR A 163 6.64 -37.28 -38.76
C THR A 163 5.90 -37.13 -37.43
N ASN A 164 5.17 -38.18 -37.02
CA ASN A 164 4.32 -38.23 -35.82
C ASN A 164 5.09 -38.04 -34.49
N GLY A 165 5.59 -36.83 -34.23
CA GLY A 165 6.02 -36.38 -32.93
C GLY A 165 4.81 -35.98 -32.10
N SER A 166 4.37 -36.86 -31.19
CA SER A 166 3.37 -36.48 -30.19
C SER A 166 3.94 -35.37 -29.32
N ILE A 167 3.51 -34.12 -29.54
CA ILE A 167 3.86 -33.00 -28.67
C ILE A 167 3.28 -33.32 -27.29
N ILE A 168 4.17 -33.64 -26.36
CA ILE A 168 3.81 -33.86 -24.96
C ILE A 168 3.37 -32.51 -24.40
N ASN A 169 2.07 -32.23 -24.52
CA ASN A 169 1.36 -31.10 -23.93
C ASN A 169 1.35 -31.23 -22.40
N ASN A 170 2.53 -31.09 -21.80
CA ASN A 170 2.75 -31.08 -20.37
C ASN A 170 1.97 -29.89 -19.79
N PRO A 171 0.91 -30.12 -18.99
CA PRO A 171 -0.06 -29.09 -18.61
C PRO A 171 0.52 -28.01 -17.69
N LYS A 172 1.80 -28.09 -17.33
CA LYS A 172 2.53 -27.04 -16.60
C LYS A 172 3.03 -25.92 -17.53
N PHE A 173 3.19 -26.17 -18.83
CA PHE A 173 3.62 -25.17 -19.79
C PHE A 173 2.42 -24.56 -20.54
N ARG A 174 2.56 -23.31 -21.00
CA ARG A 174 1.54 -22.53 -21.72
C ARG A 174 0.13 -22.45 -21.08
N VAL A 175 -0.02 -22.71 -19.78
CA VAL A 175 -1.27 -22.50 -19.01
C VAL A 175 -1.96 -21.18 -19.39
N PRO A 176 -3.27 -21.16 -19.72
CA PRO A 176 -3.97 -19.94 -20.13
C PRO A 176 -3.86 -18.83 -19.09
N ILE A 177 -3.47 -17.63 -19.52
CA ILE A 177 -3.47 -16.44 -18.67
C ILE A 177 -4.91 -15.89 -18.64
N PRO A 178 -5.46 -15.48 -17.49
CA PRO A 178 -6.81 -14.89 -17.43
C PRO A 178 -6.96 -13.69 -18.36
N ALA A 179 -7.98 -13.73 -19.22
CA ALA A 179 -8.26 -12.64 -20.14
C ALA A 179 -8.56 -11.33 -19.40
N ALA A 180 -8.09 -10.20 -19.95
CA ALA A 180 -8.37 -8.88 -19.39
C ALA A 180 -9.86 -8.54 -19.48
N HIS A 181 -10.38 -7.82 -18.48
CA HIS A 181 -11.76 -7.32 -18.52
C HIS A 181 -11.92 -6.28 -19.64
N THR A 182 -12.77 -6.59 -20.62
CA THR A 182 -13.13 -5.68 -21.70
C THR A 182 -13.87 -4.45 -21.17
N ALA A 183 -13.40 -3.27 -21.55
CA ALA A 183 -14.07 -1.99 -21.32
C ALA A 183 -13.70 -1.02 -22.45
N THR A 184 -14.66 -0.22 -22.91
CA THR A 184 -14.43 0.75 -23.98
C THR A 184 -13.47 1.85 -23.51
N PRO A 185 -12.40 2.18 -24.26
CA PRO A 185 -11.50 3.27 -23.91
C PRO A 185 -12.21 4.62 -24.04
N LEU A 186 -12.01 5.48 -23.04
CA LEU A 186 -12.50 6.86 -23.07
C LEU A 186 -11.67 7.71 -24.05
N PRO A 187 -12.26 8.75 -24.67
CA PRO A 187 -11.52 9.70 -25.48
C PRO A 187 -10.41 10.39 -24.67
N TYR A 188 -9.37 10.83 -25.37
CA TYR A 188 -8.34 11.68 -24.79
C TYR A 188 -8.92 13.01 -24.30
N LYS A 189 -8.22 13.66 -23.36
CA LYS A 189 -8.55 15.03 -22.95
C LYS A 189 -7.98 16.01 -23.96
N ASN A 190 -8.63 17.16 -24.13
CA ASN A 190 -8.09 18.30 -24.86
C ASN A 190 -6.67 18.62 -24.36
N GLY A 191 -5.71 18.77 -25.27
CA GLY A 191 -4.29 18.96 -24.93
C GLY A 191 -3.53 17.67 -24.56
N LEU A 192 -4.13 16.49 -24.73
CA LEU A 192 -3.47 15.17 -24.57
C LEU A 192 -3.86 14.21 -25.72
N THR A 193 -4.03 14.75 -26.93
CA THR A 193 -4.37 13.98 -28.14
C THR A 193 -3.08 13.64 -28.89
N LEU A 194 -2.86 12.37 -29.19
CA LEU A 194 -1.73 11.89 -30.01
C LEU A 194 -1.98 12.06 -31.51
N ILE A 195 -0.91 12.12 -32.28
CA ILE A 195 -0.95 11.87 -33.73
C ILE A 195 -1.33 10.39 -33.94
N PRO A 196 -2.31 10.06 -34.80
CA PRO A 196 -2.69 8.68 -35.07
C PRO A 196 -1.50 7.84 -35.59
N SER A 197 -1.25 6.70 -34.94
CA SER A 197 -0.18 5.76 -35.31
C SER A 197 -0.60 4.32 -35.00
N LEU A 198 -0.20 3.39 -35.86
CA LEU A 198 -0.40 1.94 -35.65
C LEU A 198 0.37 1.42 -34.41
N LEU A 199 1.44 2.11 -34.02
CA LEU A 199 2.22 1.82 -32.82
C LEU A 199 1.55 2.34 -31.54
N HIS A 200 0.54 3.21 -31.64
CA HIS A 200 -0.15 3.85 -30.51
C HIS A 200 -1.68 3.68 -30.56
N PRO A 201 -2.21 2.45 -30.64
CA PRO A 201 -3.65 2.21 -30.73
C PRO A 201 -4.41 2.81 -29.54
N HIS A 202 -5.64 3.26 -29.79
CA HIS A 202 -6.52 3.83 -28.75
C HIS A 202 -7.03 2.72 -27.83
N CYS A 203 -6.46 2.64 -26.63
CA CYS A 203 -6.72 1.59 -25.64
C CYS A 203 -6.82 2.15 -24.20
N LEU A 204 -7.21 1.30 -23.24
CA LEU A 204 -7.35 1.69 -21.85
C LEU A 204 -6.00 2.11 -21.27
N ALA A 205 -6.02 3.03 -20.30
CA ALA A 205 -4.79 3.54 -19.68
C ALA A 205 -3.92 2.44 -19.01
N ARG A 206 -4.47 1.26 -18.71
CA ARG A 206 -3.73 0.10 -18.19
C ARG A 206 -3.07 -0.78 -19.27
N GLU A 207 -3.50 -0.65 -20.51
CA GLU A 207 -3.10 -1.52 -21.63
C GLU A 207 -1.95 -0.91 -22.42
N ARG A 208 -1.85 0.43 -22.47
CA ARG A 208 -0.86 1.19 -23.24
C ARG A 208 0.58 0.72 -23.05
N LEU A 209 0.99 0.38 -21.82
CA LEU A 209 2.33 -0.17 -21.56
C LEU A 209 2.67 -1.36 -22.47
N LYS A 210 1.68 -2.21 -22.78
CA LYS A 210 1.83 -3.43 -23.57
C LYS A 210 1.42 -3.23 -25.03
N LEU A 211 0.33 -2.49 -25.27
CA LEU A 211 -0.25 -2.30 -26.61
C LEU A 211 0.38 -1.16 -27.40
N TRP A 212 1.24 -0.34 -26.79
CA TRP A 212 2.01 0.66 -27.51
C TRP A 212 3.42 0.14 -27.72
N PHE A 213 3.81 -0.04 -28.97
CA PHE A 213 5.05 -0.72 -29.33
C PHE A 213 6.10 0.31 -29.74
N PRO A 214 7.33 0.23 -29.22
CA PRO A 214 8.47 0.92 -29.84
C PRO A 214 8.74 0.35 -31.24
N LEU A 215 9.39 1.13 -32.11
CA LEU A 215 9.73 0.71 -33.47
C LEU A 215 10.55 -0.59 -33.49
N GLU A 216 11.47 -0.73 -32.53
CA GLU A 216 12.15 -1.97 -32.21
C GLU A 216 11.59 -2.52 -30.89
N SER A 217 10.86 -3.63 -30.93
CA SER A 217 10.36 -4.35 -29.76
C SER A 217 11.24 -5.57 -29.47
N ARG A 218 10.80 -6.46 -28.57
CA ARG A 218 11.42 -7.80 -28.40
C ARG A 218 11.40 -8.54 -29.74
N ALA A 219 12.55 -9.04 -30.17
CA ALA A 219 12.66 -9.92 -31.33
C ALA A 219 12.80 -11.39 -30.91
N ALA A 220 12.42 -12.30 -31.80
CA ALA A 220 12.74 -13.73 -31.69
C ALA A 220 14.20 -14.05 -32.10
N SER A 221 14.96 -13.06 -32.56
CA SER A 221 16.39 -13.18 -32.87
C SER A 221 17.25 -12.79 -31.66
N GLY A 222 18.31 -13.56 -31.42
CA GLY A 222 19.37 -13.21 -30.49
C GLY A 222 20.22 -12.04 -30.99
N THR A 223 20.99 -11.44 -30.08
CA THR A 223 21.91 -10.32 -30.37
C THR A 223 23.08 -10.68 -31.29
N ASP A 224 23.28 -11.99 -31.55
CA ASP A 224 24.22 -12.54 -32.53
C ASP A 224 23.56 -12.85 -33.89
N GLY A 225 22.31 -12.43 -34.09
CA GLY A 225 21.52 -12.66 -35.30
C GLY A 225 20.92 -14.07 -35.40
N ARG A 226 21.17 -14.97 -34.45
CA ARG A 226 20.58 -16.33 -34.48
C ARG A 226 19.10 -16.28 -34.18
N ILE A 227 18.29 -16.95 -35.00
CA ILE A 227 16.86 -17.16 -34.73
C ILE A 227 16.76 -18.10 -33.52
N LEU A 228 16.11 -17.63 -32.45
CA LEU A 228 15.81 -18.45 -31.28
C LEU A 228 14.55 -19.29 -31.55
N ALA A 229 14.40 -20.41 -30.85
CA ALA A 229 13.17 -21.22 -30.89
C ALA A 229 12.05 -20.57 -30.05
N ILE A 230 11.67 -19.34 -30.41
CA ILE A 230 10.68 -18.50 -29.73
C ILE A 230 9.70 -18.00 -30.79
N LEU A 231 8.40 -18.19 -30.55
CA LEU A 231 7.35 -17.69 -31.45
C LEU A 231 6.83 -16.34 -30.95
N GLU A 232 6.19 -15.56 -31.84
CA GLU A 232 5.60 -14.26 -31.48
C GLU A 232 4.58 -14.38 -30.33
N GLU A 233 3.82 -15.48 -30.30
CA GLU A 233 2.92 -15.81 -29.19
C GLU A 233 3.64 -16.04 -27.84
N ASP A 234 4.89 -16.48 -27.83
CA ASP A 234 5.70 -16.59 -26.61
C ASP A 234 6.24 -15.23 -26.16
N LEU A 235 6.58 -14.33 -27.10
CA LEU A 235 6.95 -12.94 -26.80
C LEU A 235 5.75 -12.15 -26.23
N GLU A 236 4.58 -12.25 -26.86
CA GLU A 236 3.31 -11.68 -26.38
C GLU A 236 2.91 -12.27 -25.00
N ARG A 237 3.20 -13.57 -24.77
CA ARG A 237 3.05 -14.18 -23.45
C ARG A 237 4.03 -13.60 -22.42
N VAL A 238 5.29 -13.36 -22.78
CA VAL A 238 6.29 -12.70 -21.92
C VAL A 238 5.85 -11.28 -21.57
N LEU A 239 5.44 -10.47 -22.56
CA LEU A 239 4.88 -9.12 -22.34
C LEU A 239 3.67 -9.16 -21.39
N THR A 240 2.78 -10.13 -21.56
CA THR A 240 1.61 -10.31 -20.70
C THR A 240 2.00 -10.65 -19.25
N VAL A 241 2.92 -11.60 -19.04
CA VAL A 241 3.39 -11.99 -17.70
C VAL A 241 4.16 -10.86 -17.02
N MET A 242 5.02 -10.14 -17.75
CA MET A 242 5.73 -8.98 -17.21
C MET A 242 4.79 -7.84 -16.82
N ASN A 243 3.76 -7.54 -17.63
CA ASN A 243 2.78 -6.50 -17.31
C ASN A 243 1.95 -6.83 -16.05
N LEU A 244 1.71 -8.12 -15.77
CA LEU A 244 1.03 -8.56 -14.53
C LEU A 244 1.85 -8.34 -13.25
N SER A 245 3.14 -8.03 -13.33
CA SER A 245 3.95 -7.62 -12.16
C SER A 245 3.49 -6.28 -11.56
N TRP A 246 2.81 -5.44 -12.34
CA TRP A 246 2.25 -4.17 -11.89
C TRP A 246 0.76 -4.32 -11.59
N ALA A 247 0.36 -3.96 -10.37
CA ALA A 247 -1.06 -3.84 -10.01
C ALA A 247 -1.78 -2.86 -10.97
N VAL A 248 -3.06 -3.11 -11.26
CA VAL A 248 -3.86 -2.37 -12.26
C VAL A 248 -3.77 -0.84 -12.12
N GLY A 249 -3.81 -0.30 -10.89
CA GLY A 249 -3.69 1.15 -10.67
C GLY A 249 -2.29 1.73 -10.94
N THR A 250 -1.24 0.89 -10.94
CA THR A 250 0.10 1.24 -11.41
C THR A 250 0.14 1.22 -12.93
N GLN A 251 -0.42 0.20 -13.58
CA GLN A 251 -0.57 0.15 -15.05
C GLN A 251 -1.31 1.40 -15.57
N GLU A 252 -2.44 1.76 -14.96
CA GLU A 252 -3.20 2.99 -15.28
C GLU A 252 -2.38 4.27 -15.09
N CYS A 253 -1.57 4.34 -14.02
CA CYS A 253 -0.68 5.49 -13.78
C CYS A 253 0.43 5.57 -14.83
N TYR A 254 0.99 4.43 -15.23
CA TYR A 254 2.07 4.35 -16.20
C TYR A 254 1.56 4.65 -17.62
N GLY A 255 0.50 4.00 -18.12
CA GLY A 255 -0.08 4.38 -19.42
C GLY A 255 -0.67 5.81 -19.46
N THR A 256 -0.86 6.47 -18.31
CA THR A 256 -1.11 7.92 -18.26
C THR A 256 0.18 8.73 -18.45
N GLY A 257 1.30 8.34 -17.83
CA GLY A 257 2.60 8.98 -18.07
C GLY A 257 3.15 8.77 -19.48
N LEU A 258 2.92 7.59 -20.06
CA LEU A 258 3.36 7.25 -21.41
C LEU A 258 2.63 8.12 -22.44
N LEU A 259 1.31 8.34 -22.27
CA LEU A 259 0.56 9.30 -23.08
C LEU A 259 1.18 10.70 -23.04
N VAL A 260 1.57 11.21 -21.87
CA VAL A 260 2.18 12.54 -21.74
C VAL A 260 3.56 12.60 -22.41
N PHE A 261 4.34 11.52 -22.37
CA PHE A 261 5.61 11.42 -23.09
C PHE A 261 5.43 11.42 -24.61
N HIS A 262 4.53 10.60 -25.16
CA HIS A 262 4.32 10.55 -26.61
C HIS A 262 3.67 11.84 -27.16
N VAL A 263 2.79 12.51 -26.40
CA VAL A 263 2.26 13.84 -26.77
C VAL A 263 3.40 14.87 -26.85
N PHE A 264 4.31 14.90 -25.88
CA PHE A 264 5.51 15.74 -25.94
C PHE A 264 6.40 15.39 -27.16
N CYS A 265 6.58 14.11 -27.46
CA CYS A 265 7.36 13.66 -28.62
C CYS A 265 6.70 14.04 -29.96
N ASP A 266 5.37 14.05 -30.03
CA ASP A 266 4.61 14.54 -31.20
C ASP A 266 4.75 16.07 -31.35
N GLU A 267 4.53 16.84 -30.26
CA GLU A 267 4.71 18.31 -30.23
C GLU A 267 6.13 18.75 -30.63
N ARG A 268 7.15 18.00 -30.19
CA ARG A 268 8.56 18.25 -30.49
C ARG A 268 9.07 17.55 -31.75
N LYS A 269 8.20 16.84 -32.47
CA LYS A 269 8.52 16.10 -33.71
C LYS A 269 9.69 15.12 -33.54
N VAL A 270 9.83 14.52 -32.36
CA VAL A 270 10.82 13.48 -32.06
C VAL A 270 10.49 12.25 -32.91
N PRO A 271 11.37 11.79 -33.82
CA PRO A 271 11.15 10.60 -34.64
C PRO A 271 10.91 9.35 -33.78
N GLU A 272 10.11 8.41 -34.28
CA GLU A 272 9.71 7.23 -33.49
C GLU A 272 10.91 6.38 -33.04
N SER A 273 11.94 6.25 -33.89
CA SER A 273 13.22 5.60 -33.59
C SER A 273 14.06 6.29 -32.51
N GLN A 274 13.69 7.50 -32.06
CA GLN A 274 14.36 8.24 -30.97
C GLN A 274 13.52 8.27 -29.68
N ARG A 275 12.34 7.63 -29.66
CA ARG A 275 11.46 7.53 -28.50
C ARG A 275 11.79 6.31 -27.63
N CYS A 276 12.38 5.27 -28.23
CA CYS A 276 12.82 4.05 -27.56
C CYS A 276 13.88 3.33 -28.44
N PRO A 277 15.13 3.15 -27.97
CA PRO A 277 15.70 3.69 -26.73
C PRO A 277 15.65 5.22 -26.67
N VAL A 278 15.27 5.77 -25.51
CA VAL A 278 15.21 7.22 -25.31
C VAL A 278 16.61 7.78 -25.01
N ASP A 279 17.05 8.77 -25.78
CA ASP A 279 18.28 9.51 -25.47
C ASP A 279 18.13 10.30 -24.15
N THR A 280 19.25 10.44 -23.43
CA THR A 280 19.34 11.25 -22.22
C THR A 280 18.81 12.67 -22.46
N ARG A 281 19.23 13.36 -23.52
CA ARG A 281 18.85 14.76 -23.78
C ARG A 281 17.37 14.88 -24.09
N THR A 282 16.79 13.91 -24.81
CA THR A 282 15.34 13.83 -25.06
C THR A 282 14.55 13.69 -23.76
N LEU A 283 15.00 12.82 -22.83
CA LEU A 283 14.34 12.64 -21.54
C LEU A 283 14.51 13.86 -20.61
N LEU A 284 15.70 14.49 -20.57
CA LEU A 284 15.94 15.73 -19.82
C LEU A 284 15.07 16.87 -20.36
N ASN A 285 14.92 16.98 -21.68
CA ASN A 285 14.06 17.96 -22.33
C ASN A 285 12.58 17.72 -22.00
N PHE A 286 12.12 16.47 -21.95
CA PHE A 286 10.78 16.10 -21.47
C PHE A 286 10.56 16.53 -20.01
N VAL A 287 11.46 16.12 -19.09
CA VAL A 287 11.38 16.49 -17.66
C VAL A 287 11.37 18.01 -17.48
N SER A 288 12.24 18.74 -18.19
CA SER A 288 12.35 20.20 -18.14
C SER A 288 11.10 20.89 -18.69
N SER A 289 10.54 20.38 -19.79
CA SER A 289 9.32 20.93 -20.41
C SER A 289 8.07 20.71 -19.55
N CYS A 290 8.09 19.72 -18.66
CA CYS A 290 7.02 19.47 -17.69
C CYS A 290 7.31 20.04 -16.28
N ALA A 291 8.50 20.59 -16.05
CA ALA A 291 8.83 21.33 -14.82
C ALA A 291 7.94 22.58 -14.69
N GLY A 292 7.68 23.03 -13.46
CA GLY A 292 6.75 24.13 -13.21
C GLY A 292 5.27 23.83 -13.48
N SER A 293 4.93 22.78 -14.23
CA SER A 293 3.54 22.36 -14.49
C SER A 293 3.06 21.23 -13.57
N TYR A 294 3.97 20.34 -13.16
CA TYR A 294 3.65 19.17 -12.34
C TYR A 294 4.45 19.15 -11.03
N SER A 295 4.01 18.31 -10.07
CA SER A 295 4.84 18.00 -8.91
C SER A 295 6.02 17.12 -9.32
N GLY A 296 7.21 17.29 -8.72
CA GLY A 296 8.36 16.43 -9.03
C GLY A 296 8.11 14.93 -8.82
N LYS A 297 7.19 14.55 -7.90
CA LYS A 297 6.74 13.15 -7.75
C LYS A 297 5.94 12.64 -8.96
N THR A 298 5.22 13.51 -9.66
CA THR A 298 4.55 13.18 -10.92
C THR A 298 5.57 12.94 -12.03
N LEU A 299 6.57 13.82 -12.14
CA LEU A 299 7.63 13.73 -13.15
C LEU A 299 8.50 12.48 -12.94
N MET A 300 8.87 12.19 -11.69
CA MET A 300 9.53 10.94 -11.30
C MET A 300 8.71 9.71 -11.72
N ASN A 301 7.38 9.73 -11.53
CA ASN A 301 6.50 8.66 -12.02
C ASN A 301 6.46 8.56 -13.56
N TYR A 302 6.56 9.67 -14.30
CA TYR A 302 6.66 9.65 -15.77
C TYR A 302 8.00 9.07 -16.24
N VAL A 303 9.12 9.41 -15.59
CA VAL A 303 10.43 8.80 -15.84
C VAL A 303 10.40 7.28 -15.55
N TYR A 304 9.84 6.86 -14.41
CA TYR A 304 9.66 5.44 -14.10
C TYR A 304 8.74 4.71 -15.09
N THR A 305 7.77 5.41 -15.68
CA THR A 305 6.90 4.88 -16.74
C THR A 305 7.70 4.56 -17.99
N ILE A 306 8.49 5.52 -18.49
CA ILE A 306 9.27 5.37 -19.72
C ILE A 306 10.30 4.23 -19.53
N ARG A 307 10.95 4.17 -18.35
CA ARG A 307 11.83 3.04 -17.97
C ARG A 307 11.09 1.70 -17.89
N ALA A 308 9.87 1.66 -17.36
CA ALA A 308 9.06 0.45 -17.30
C ALA A 308 8.64 -0.04 -18.70
N TRP A 309 8.34 0.88 -19.62
CA TRP A 309 8.04 0.58 -21.03
C TRP A 309 9.26 0.01 -21.77
N HIS A 310 10.45 0.62 -21.61
CA HIS A 310 11.72 0.08 -22.12
C HIS A 310 11.95 -1.34 -21.57
N THR A 311 11.84 -1.51 -20.24
CA THR A 311 12.01 -2.80 -19.56
C THR A 311 11.02 -3.86 -20.08
N LEU A 312 9.77 -3.47 -20.33
CA LEU A 312 8.73 -4.37 -20.84
C LEU A 312 9.04 -4.83 -22.27
N HIS A 313 9.37 -3.90 -23.19
CA HIS A 313 9.70 -4.21 -24.59
C HIS A 313 11.16 -4.66 -24.81
N GLY A 314 11.97 -4.80 -23.75
CA GLY A 314 13.33 -5.34 -23.83
C GLY A 314 14.39 -4.37 -24.33
N GLN A 315 14.06 -3.08 -24.44
CA GLN A 315 14.96 -2.03 -24.92
C GLN A 315 15.91 -1.54 -23.82
N PRO A 316 17.20 -1.25 -24.13
CA PRO A 316 18.20 -0.85 -23.14
C PRO A 316 17.90 0.54 -22.56
N TRP A 317 18.22 0.72 -21.28
CA TRP A 317 18.05 1.99 -20.56
C TRP A 317 19.39 2.72 -20.43
N LEU A 318 19.76 3.47 -21.49
CA LEU A 318 21.07 4.14 -21.62
C LEU A 318 21.08 5.59 -21.09
N VAL A 319 20.26 5.87 -20.07
CA VAL A 319 20.07 7.24 -19.55
C VAL A 319 21.07 7.55 -18.44
N GLN A 320 21.77 8.68 -18.56
CA GLN A 320 22.69 9.21 -17.55
C GLN A 320 21.94 9.51 -16.24
N GLN A 321 22.26 8.78 -15.17
CA GLN A 321 21.49 8.83 -13.93
C GLN A 321 21.69 10.14 -13.14
N ASP A 322 22.89 10.72 -13.14
CA ASP A 322 23.16 11.98 -12.41
C ASP A 322 22.54 13.20 -13.08
N GLU A 323 22.59 13.29 -14.41
CA GLU A 323 21.90 14.35 -15.17
C GLU A 323 20.38 14.27 -14.96
N LEU A 324 19.82 13.06 -15.04
CA LEU A 324 18.40 12.79 -14.80
C LEU A 324 17.98 13.17 -13.36
N LYS A 325 18.82 12.83 -12.38
CA LYS A 325 18.63 13.20 -10.97
C LYS A 325 18.62 14.72 -10.80
N ALA A 326 19.64 15.42 -11.34
CA ALA A 326 19.75 16.88 -11.23
C ALA A 326 18.55 17.60 -11.86
N ALA A 327 18.08 17.15 -13.03
CA ALA A 327 16.88 17.70 -13.67
C ALA A 327 15.60 17.43 -12.85
N LEU A 328 15.47 16.26 -12.22
CA LEU A 328 14.34 15.94 -11.35
C LEU A 328 14.37 16.70 -10.03
N GLU A 329 15.55 16.99 -9.47
CA GLU A 329 15.74 17.82 -8.28
C GLU A 329 15.40 19.29 -8.60
N GLY A 330 15.88 19.85 -9.72
CA GLY A 330 15.48 21.17 -10.21
C GLY A 330 13.96 21.27 -10.45
N ALA A 331 13.35 20.22 -11.00
CA ALA A 331 11.90 20.15 -11.20
C ALA A 331 11.07 19.94 -9.91
N VAL A 332 11.69 19.47 -8.81
CA VAL A 332 11.08 19.49 -7.47
C VAL A 332 11.03 20.91 -6.91
N GLU A 333 12.08 21.71 -7.12
CA GLU A 333 12.06 23.10 -6.65
C GLU A 333 11.12 23.98 -7.46
N LEU A 334 11.17 23.88 -8.79
CA LEU A 334 10.22 24.56 -9.70
C LEU A 334 8.76 24.10 -9.53
N ALA A 335 8.49 22.98 -8.85
CA ALA A 335 7.13 22.46 -8.70
C ALA A 335 6.19 23.50 -8.03
N PRO A 336 4.98 23.75 -8.57
CA PRO A 336 4.08 24.78 -8.05
C PRO A 336 3.81 24.68 -6.55
N ALA A 337 3.72 25.83 -5.88
CA ALA A 337 3.31 25.90 -4.47
C ALA A 337 1.95 25.22 -4.23
N THR A 338 1.03 25.29 -5.20
CA THR A 338 -0.26 24.58 -5.20
C THR A 338 -0.13 23.06 -5.24
N SER A 339 0.99 22.53 -5.73
CA SER A 339 1.31 21.09 -5.74
C SER A 339 1.98 20.62 -4.44
N LYS A 340 2.73 21.51 -3.76
CA LYS A 340 3.42 21.26 -2.48
C LYS A 340 2.39 21.17 -1.34
N ARG A 341 1.87 19.96 -1.08
CA ARG A 341 0.80 19.71 -0.10
C ARG A 341 1.23 20.07 1.33
N SER A 342 0.47 20.95 1.98
CA SER A 342 0.55 21.23 3.42
C SER A 342 0.64 19.95 4.26
N LYS A 343 1.53 19.90 5.27
CA LYS A 343 1.54 18.83 6.27
C LYS A 343 0.16 18.77 6.93
N HIS A 344 -0.58 17.69 6.69
CA HIS A 344 -1.95 17.56 7.19
C HIS A 344 -1.95 17.33 8.71
N GLU A 345 -2.81 18.07 9.41
CA GLU A 345 -3.12 17.78 10.82
C GLU A 345 -3.70 16.36 10.99
N PRO A 346 -3.28 15.64 12.04
CA PRO A 346 -3.77 14.32 12.39
C PRO A 346 -5.26 14.34 12.78
N PHE A 347 -5.95 13.20 12.66
CA PHE A 347 -7.13 12.97 13.51
C PHE A 347 -6.69 12.84 14.98
N THR A 348 -7.55 13.24 15.90
CA THR A 348 -7.35 13.08 17.34
C THR A 348 -8.61 12.52 17.97
N VAL A 349 -8.52 11.93 19.16
CA VAL A 349 -9.70 11.47 19.91
C VAL A 349 -10.69 12.63 20.13
N LYS A 350 -10.20 13.84 20.48
CA LYS A 350 -11.03 15.05 20.57
C LYS A 350 -11.81 15.35 19.28
N LEU A 351 -11.20 15.18 18.10
CA LEU A 351 -11.89 15.37 16.82
C LEU A 351 -12.96 14.29 16.57
N ILE A 352 -12.70 13.03 16.95
CA ILE A 352 -13.66 11.92 16.84
C ILE A 352 -14.86 12.14 17.78
N LEU A 353 -14.62 12.65 18.99
CA LEU A 353 -15.67 13.00 19.95
C LEU A 353 -16.57 14.14 19.44
N ILE A 354 -15.99 15.20 18.85
CA ILE A 354 -16.79 16.26 18.19
C ILE A 354 -17.60 15.69 17.02
N ILE A 355 -17.01 14.81 16.20
CA ILE A 355 -17.74 14.12 15.13
C ILE A 355 -18.90 13.28 15.68
N ARG A 356 -18.70 12.54 16.79
CA ARG A 356 -19.76 11.78 17.48
C ARG A 356 -20.92 12.68 17.90
N SER A 357 -20.65 13.87 18.45
CA SER A 357 -21.69 14.82 18.89
C SER A 357 -22.59 15.36 17.75
N HIS A 358 -22.24 15.10 16.48
CA HIS A 358 -23.02 15.46 15.30
C HIS A 358 -23.56 14.25 14.50
N LEU A 359 -23.42 13.04 15.06
CA LEU A 359 -23.97 11.79 14.54
C LEU A 359 -25.12 11.32 15.42
N ASN A 360 -26.25 10.95 14.81
CA ASN A 360 -27.33 10.27 15.52
C ASN A 360 -27.11 8.76 15.42
N LEU A 361 -26.56 8.13 16.47
CA LEU A 361 -26.18 6.72 16.43
C LEU A 361 -27.36 5.73 16.32
N THR A 362 -28.62 6.17 16.47
CA THR A 362 -29.79 5.35 16.11
C THR A 362 -30.06 5.30 14.60
N THR A 363 -29.44 6.19 13.81
CA THR A 363 -29.58 6.23 12.35
C THR A 363 -28.63 5.21 11.69
N PRO A 364 -29.13 4.28 10.86
CA PRO A 364 -28.33 3.24 10.19
C PRO A 364 -26.98 3.64 9.59
N LEU A 365 -26.96 4.74 8.82
CA LEU A 365 -25.74 5.26 8.19
C LEU A 365 -24.75 5.84 9.21
N ASP A 366 -25.24 6.52 10.24
CA ASP A 366 -24.40 7.19 11.24
C ASP A 366 -23.72 6.19 12.16
N ALA A 367 -24.43 5.13 12.56
CA ALA A 367 -23.86 4.00 13.29
C ALA A 367 -22.72 3.35 12.49
N ALA A 368 -22.96 3.06 11.20
CA ALA A 368 -21.95 2.46 10.32
C ALA A 368 -20.75 3.38 10.05
N VAL A 369 -20.98 4.69 9.86
CA VAL A 369 -19.91 5.69 9.72
C VAL A 369 -19.11 5.82 11.01
N PHE A 370 -19.74 5.79 12.19
CA PHE A 370 -19.04 5.91 13.46
C PHE A 370 -18.18 4.67 13.78
N ALA A 371 -18.75 3.47 13.65
CA ALA A 371 -18.01 2.22 13.83
C ALA A 371 -16.84 2.10 12.84
N CYS A 372 -17.05 2.47 11.57
CA CYS A 372 -15.98 2.49 10.58
C CYS A 372 -14.88 3.52 10.93
N LEU A 373 -15.26 4.70 11.45
CA LEU A 373 -14.34 5.76 11.87
C LEU A 373 -13.43 5.33 13.03
N THR A 374 -14.02 4.77 14.10
CA THR A 374 -13.28 4.36 15.30
C THR A 374 -12.43 3.11 15.02
N SER A 375 -12.97 2.10 14.33
CA SER A 375 -12.19 0.94 13.87
C SER A 375 -11.03 1.36 12.96
N ALA A 376 -11.23 2.27 11.99
CA ALA A 376 -10.16 2.71 11.10
C ALA A 376 -9.04 3.47 11.84
N PHE A 377 -9.39 4.20 12.90
CA PHE A 377 -8.44 4.97 13.71
C PHE A 377 -7.58 4.07 14.59
N TYR A 378 -8.18 3.22 15.43
CA TYR A 378 -7.45 2.38 16.37
C TYR A 378 -6.77 1.16 15.70
N ALA A 379 -7.36 0.58 14.64
CA ALA A 379 -6.72 -0.51 13.89
C ALA A 379 -5.63 -0.05 12.89
N LEU A 380 -5.33 1.25 12.85
CA LEU A 380 -4.41 1.89 11.88
C LEU A 380 -4.72 1.55 10.40
N CYS A 381 -5.97 1.24 10.07
CA CYS A 381 -6.38 0.86 8.73
C CYS A 381 -6.33 2.03 7.76
N ARG A 382 -6.12 1.71 6.47
CA ARG A 382 -6.50 2.62 5.40
C ARG A 382 -8.01 2.47 5.23
N LEU A 383 -8.78 3.57 5.17
CA LEU A 383 -10.25 3.48 5.05
C LEU A 383 -10.73 2.61 3.87
N GLY A 384 -9.95 2.48 2.79
CA GLY A 384 -10.26 1.57 1.66
C GLY A 384 -10.08 0.07 1.94
N GLU A 385 -9.56 -0.31 3.11
CA GLU A 385 -9.55 -1.70 3.62
C GLU A 385 -10.87 -2.03 4.34
N LEU A 386 -11.62 -1.00 4.78
CA LEU A 386 -12.88 -1.11 5.52
C LEU A 386 -14.10 -0.54 4.74
N THR A 387 -13.92 -0.09 3.50
CA THR A 387 -14.99 0.49 2.65
C THR A 387 -14.79 0.13 1.18
N VAL A 388 -15.88 -0.11 0.45
CA VAL A 388 -15.83 -0.43 -0.99
C VAL A 388 -15.68 0.81 -1.87
N LYS A 389 -15.09 0.66 -3.06
CA LYS A 389 -14.95 1.73 -4.07
C LYS A 389 -16.32 2.14 -4.64
N THR A 390 -17.15 1.15 -5.00
CA THR A 390 -18.55 1.32 -5.39
C THR A 390 -19.37 0.13 -4.89
N ILE A 391 -20.71 0.25 -4.85
CA ILE A 391 -21.60 -0.82 -4.39
C ILE A 391 -21.48 -2.08 -5.28
N LYS A 392 -21.20 -1.93 -6.58
CA LYS A 392 -21.02 -3.04 -7.53
C LYS A 392 -19.67 -3.78 -7.40
N MET A 393 -18.75 -3.29 -6.57
CA MET A 393 -17.39 -3.84 -6.41
C MET A 393 -17.19 -4.52 -5.05
N PHE A 394 -18.24 -5.11 -4.48
CA PHE A 394 -18.11 -5.96 -3.30
C PHE A 394 -17.83 -7.40 -3.72
N ASP A 395 -16.74 -7.94 -3.20
CA ASP A 395 -16.38 -9.35 -3.28
C ASP A 395 -16.08 -9.88 -1.87
N PRO A 396 -16.85 -10.87 -1.36
CA PRO A 396 -16.59 -11.58 -0.11
C PRO A 396 -15.16 -12.10 0.09
N LYS A 397 -14.40 -12.34 -0.99
CA LYS A 397 -13.00 -12.79 -0.94
C LYS A 397 -11.99 -11.64 -0.79
N ASN A 398 -12.36 -10.42 -1.17
CA ASN A 398 -11.47 -9.25 -1.19
C ASN A 398 -11.91 -8.13 -0.23
N ASN A 399 -13.07 -8.25 0.42
CA ASN A 399 -13.61 -7.23 1.32
C ASN A 399 -14.08 -7.82 2.65
N VAL A 400 -13.92 -7.03 3.71
CA VAL A 400 -14.23 -7.41 5.10
C VAL A 400 -15.73 -7.58 5.35
N LYS A 401 -16.09 -8.65 6.05
CA LYS A 401 -17.46 -9.10 6.37
C LYS A 401 -17.70 -9.09 7.88
N ARG A 402 -18.95 -9.24 8.33
CA ARG A 402 -19.27 -9.46 9.76
C ARG A 402 -18.62 -10.75 10.30
N SER A 403 -18.50 -11.79 9.47
CA SER A 403 -17.80 -13.05 9.80
C SER A 403 -16.29 -12.89 10.02
N ASP A 404 -15.71 -11.76 9.61
CA ASP A 404 -14.26 -11.55 9.64
C ASP A 404 -13.84 -10.81 10.92
N ILE A 405 -14.72 -10.72 11.92
CA ILE A 405 -14.42 -10.21 13.27
C ILE A 405 -14.38 -11.33 14.28
N GLU A 406 -13.37 -11.24 15.14
CA GLU A 406 -13.09 -12.13 16.26
C GLU A 406 -12.93 -11.25 17.50
N PHE A 407 -13.85 -11.40 18.46
CA PHE A 407 -13.92 -10.59 19.68
C PHE A 407 -13.12 -11.23 20.81
N ASP A 408 -12.69 -10.41 21.76
CA ASP A 408 -12.07 -10.84 23.03
C ASP A 408 -10.93 -11.86 22.84
N VAL A 409 -10.06 -11.63 21.85
CA VAL A 409 -8.77 -12.31 21.70
C VAL A 409 -7.93 -11.93 22.92
N GLU A 410 -7.81 -12.86 23.86
CA GLU A 410 -7.18 -12.68 25.17
C GLU A 410 -5.72 -13.13 25.15
N ASP A 411 -4.84 -12.36 25.80
CA ASP A 411 -3.44 -12.73 26.00
C ASP A 411 -3.20 -13.48 27.32
N ARG A 412 -1.95 -13.87 27.60
CA ARG A 412 -1.59 -14.61 28.82
C ARG A 412 -1.78 -13.82 30.12
N HIS A 413 -2.15 -12.54 30.05
CA HIS A 413 -2.32 -11.62 31.17
C HIS A 413 -3.78 -11.13 31.30
N GLY A 414 -4.70 -11.65 30.48
CA GLY A 414 -6.12 -11.25 30.48
C GLY A 414 -6.42 -10.00 29.65
N PHE A 415 -5.46 -9.44 28.90
CA PHE A 415 -5.71 -8.29 28.04
C PHE A 415 -6.44 -8.73 26.76
N ARG A 416 -7.58 -8.07 26.47
CA ARG A 416 -8.46 -8.41 25.35
C ARG A 416 -8.34 -7.43 24.19
N ALA A 417 -8.14 -7.96 22.99
CA ALA A 417 -8.25 -7.25 21.72
C ALA A 417 -9.42 -7.78 20.88
N THR A 418 -10.01 -6.92 20.06
CA THR A 418 -10.84 -7.35 18.93
C THR A 418 -9.99 -7.36 17.67
N ARG A 419 -10.06 -8.46 16.93
CA ARG A 419 -9.38 -8.65 15.64
C ARG A 419 -10.39 -8.48 14.52
N ILE A 420 -9.98 -7.75 13.48
CA ILE A 420 -10.65 -7.70 12.18
C ILE A 420 -9.69 -8.35 11.17
N PHE A 421 -10.13 -9.39 10.48
CA PHE A 421 -9.38 -9.98 9.38
C PHE A 421 -9.65 -9.21 8.09
N LEU A 422 -8.60 -8.73 7.43
CA LEU A 422 -8.66 -8.08 6.13
C LEU A 422 -8.33 -9.12 5.05
N PRO A 423 -9.29 -9.59 4.22
CA PRO A 423 -9.05 -10.71 3.31
C PRO A 423 -7.97 -10.48 2.24
N CYS A 424 -7.73 -9.22 1.88
CA CYS A 424 -6.75 -8.79 0.88
C CYS A 424 -6.33 -7.34 1.19
N THR A 425 -5.05 -7.00 1.00
CA THR A 425 -4.55 -5.62 1.18
C THR A 425 -3.66 -5.19 0.01
N LYS A 426 -3.29 -3.89 -0.07
CA LYS A 426 -2.58 -3.35 -1.26
C LYS A 426 -1.29 -4.12 -1.60
N VAL A 427 -0.63 -4.71 -0.61
CA VAL A 427 0.69 -5.34 -0.74
C VAL A 427 0.68 -6.86 -0.53
N SER A 428 -0.48 -7.45 -0.20
CA SER A 428 -0.61 -8.89 0.03
C SER A 428 -1.97 -9.40 -0.42
N ALA A 429 -1.96 -10.45 -1.24
CA ALA A 429 -3.14 -11.25 -1.56
C ALA A 429 -3.46 -12.29 -0.45
N VAL A 430 -2.52 -12.52 0.48
CA VAL A 430 -2.79 -13.24 1.73
C VAL A 430 -3.33 -12.24 2.74
N GLY A 431 -4.54 -12.49 3.23
CA GLY A 431 -5.19 -11.62 4.21
C GLY A 431 -4.46 -11.56 5.56
N GLU A 432 -4.65 -10.46 6.28
CA GLU A 432 -3.94 -10.16 7.53
C GLU A 432 -4.87 -9.62 8.61
N GLY A 433 -4.55 -9.88 9.88
CA GLY A 433 -5.29 -9.38 11.03
C GLY A 433 -4.92 -7.93 11.36
N VAL A 434 -5.91 -7.14 11.75
CA VAL A 434 -5.72 -5.83 12.41
C VAL A 434 -6.45 -5.83 13.73
N TYR A 435 -5.89 -5.13 14.71
CA TYR A 435 -6.25 -5.29 16.12
C TYR A 435 -6.52 -3.95 16.79
N TRP A 436 -7.45 -3.93 17.74
CA TRP A 436 -7.66 -2.80 18.65
C TRP A 436 -8.21 -3.31 19.99
N ALA A 437 -7.94 -2.56 21.06
CA ALA A 437 -8.49 -2.80 22.39
C ALA A 437 -9.63 -1.82 22.70
N ARG A 438 -10.46 -2.14 23.70
CA ARG A 438 -11.52 -1.24 24.20
C ARG A 438 -10.92 0.09 24.69
N GLN A 439 -11.71 1.15 24.61
CA GLN A 439 -11.33 2.47 25.13
C GLN A 439 -12.36 2.95 26.17
N GLU A 440 -11.92 3.74 27.14
CA GLU A 440 -12.76 4.24 28.25
C GLU A 440 -13.68 5.40 27.84
N ASN A 441 -13.37 6.07 26.73
CA ASN A 441 -14.07 7.27 26.26
C ASN A 441 -15.02 6.96 25.09
N LEU A 442 -15.91 7.91 24.76
CA LEU A 442 -16.95 7.74 23.73
C LEU A 442 -16.44 7.53 22.29
N ALA A 443 -15.13 7.52 22.03
CA ALA A 443 -14.55 7.05 20.76
C ALA A 443 -14.28 5.53 20.73
N ASP A 444 -14.69 4.76 21.75
CA ASP A 444 -14.51 3.32 21.84
C ASP A 444 -15.00 2.56 20.59
N PRO A 445 -14.11 1.82 19.88
CA PRO A 445 -14.49 1.01 18.74
C PRO A 445 -15.40 -0.17 19.12
N MET A 446 -15.33 -0.70 20.35
CA MET A 446 -16.20 -1.80 20.78
C MET A 446 -17.66 -1.33 20.85
N ALA A 447 -17.96 -0.34 21.68
CA ALA A 447 -19.31 0.22 21.81
C ALA A 447 -19.87 0.76 20.48
N ALA A 448 -19.03 1.39 19.64
CA ALA A 448 -19.43 1.84 18.32
C ALA A 448 -19.85 0.67 17.41
N LEU A 449 -19.10 -0.44 17.42
CA LEU A 449 -19.36 -1.62 16.60
C LEU A 449 -20.60 -2.40 17.07
N TRP A 450 -20.83 -2.52 18.37
CA TRP A 450 -22.02 -3.16 18.93
C TRP A 450 -23.30 -2.39 18.57
N ASN A 451 -23.34 -1.07 18.81
CA ASN A 451 -24.44 -0.19 18.37
C ASN A 451 -24.70 -0.33 16.87
N HIS A 452 -23.64 -0.41 16.05
CA HIS A 452 -23.76 -0.61 14.61
C HIS A 452 -24.39 -1.96 14.25
N PHE A 453 -23.98 -3.05 14.89
CA PHE A 453 -24.56 -4.38 14.65
C PHE A 453 -26.03 -4.48 15.10
N GLU A 454 -26.41 -3.84 16.20
CA GLU A 454 -27.79 -3.73 16.68
C GLU A 454 -28.66 -2.95 15.68
N VAL A 455 -28.30 -1.69 15.41
CA VAL A 455 -29.06 -0.80 14.52
C VAL A 455 -29.16 -1.37 13.10
N ASN A 456 -28.08 -1.95 12.56
CA ASN A 456 -28.06 -2.46 11.18
C ASN A 456 -28.42 -3.94 11.01
N ASN A 457 -28.48 -4.74 12.08
CA ASN A 457 -28.82 -6.18 12.06
C ASN A 457 -28.17 -6.96 10.90
N LEU A 458 -26.85 -6.92 10.82
CA LEU A 458 -26.08 -7.49 9.70
C LEU A 458 -25.94 -9.01 9.79
N ARG A 459 -26.05 -9.69 8.64
CA ARG A 459 -25.77 -11.13 8.53
C ARG A 459 -24.27 -11.37 8.49
N LEU A 460 -23.83 -12.58 8.86
CA LEU A 460 -22.39 -12.93 8.89
C LEU A 460 -21.66 -12.71 7.56
N LYS A 461 -22.34 -12.94 6.42
CA LYS A 461 -21.78 -12.75 5.06
C LYS A 461 -21.86 -11.31 4.54
N ASP A 462 -22.56 -10.41 5.24
CA ASP A 462 -22.66 -9.01 4.83
C ASP A 462 -21.32 -8.29 5.07
N HIS A 463 -21.00 -7.29 4.24
CA HIS A 463 -19.85 -6.40 4.47
C HIS A 463 -19.93 -5.76 5.86
N LEU A 464 -18.80 -5.72 6.56
CA LEU A 464 -18.72 -5.33 7.98
C LEU A 464 -19.44 -4.01 8.31
N PHE A 465 -19.28 -3.01 7.44
CA PHE A 465 -19.94 -1.70 7.56
C PHE A 465 -21.08 -1.51 6.53
N ALA A 466 -21.87 -2.55 6.26
CA ALA A 466 -23.15 -2.38 5.55
C ALA A 466 -24.20 -1.73 6.46
N TRP A 467 -25.21 -1.07 5.90
CA TRP A 467 -26.23 -0.32 6.65
C TRP A 467 -27.63 -0.44 6.03
N LYS A 468 -28.67 -0.40 6.88
CA LYS A 468 -30.08 -0.44 6.45
C LYS A 468 -30.46 0.85 5.71
N HIS A 469 -30.92 0.74 4.47
CA HIS A 469 -31.49 1.84 3.70
C HIS A 469 -32.93 1.49 3.26
N ASN A 470 -33.74 2.48 2.93
CA ASN A 470 -35.14 2.38 2.48
C ASN A 470 -35.35 1.53 1.19
N LYS A 471 -34.29 0.94 0.63
CA LYS A 471 -34.29 0.09 -0.57
C LYS A 471 -33.41 -1.16 -0.35
N GLY A 472 -33.39 -1.70 0.88
CA GLY A 472 -32.55 -2.81 1.30
C GLY A 472 -31.19 -2.39 1.87
N SER A 473 -30.37 -3.37 2.24
CA SER A 473 -29.02 -3.15 2.79
C SER A 473 -28.10 -2.47 1.77
N ARG A 474 -27.24 -1.55 2.22
CA ARG A 474 -26.26 -0.82 1.41
C ARG A 474 -24.87 -0.92 2.00
N LEU A 475 -23.88 -1.03 1.13
CA LEU A 475 -22.47 -1.03 1.48
C LEU A 475 -22.01 0.40 1.80
N LEU A 476 -21.25 0.60 2.89
CA LEU A 476 -20.58 1.88 3.13
C LEU A 476 -19.44 2.06 2.12
N THR A 477 -19.70 2.90 1.12
CA THR A 477 -18.67 3.30 0.16
C THR A 477 -17.77 4.36 0.77
N ARG A 478 -16.52 4.43 0.30
CA ARG A 478 -15.60 5.54 0.66
C ARG A 478 -16.21 6.91 0.37
N SER A 479 -17.02 7.04 -0.68
CA SER A 479 -17.67 8.30 -1.06
C SER A 479 -18.71 8.73 -0.02
N GLU A 480 -19.60 7.82 0.37
CA GLU A 480 -20.68 8.12 1.32
C GLU A 480 -20.13 8.43 2.73
N PHE A 481 -19.06 7.75 3.15
CA PHE A 481 -18.32 8.10 4.37
C PHE A 481 -17.83 9.56 4.36
N TRP A 482 -17.09 9.97 3.32
CA TRP A 482 -16.57 11.35 3.24
C TRP A 482 -17.65 12.40 2.98
N LYS A 483 -18.77 12.02 2.35
CA LYS A 483 -19.96 12.87 2.23
C LYS A 483 -20.61 13.13 3.59
N ARG A 484 -20.80 12.10 4.43
CA ARG A 484 -21.36 12.27 5.79
C ARG A 484 -20.41 13.03 6.71
N ILE A 485 -19.14 12.62 6.79
CA ILE A 485 -18.11 13.31 7.59
C ILE A 485 -17.91 14.75 7.10
N GLY A 486 -17.81 14.99 5.79
CA GLY A 486 -17.67 16.33 5.22
C GLY A 486 -18.85 17.25 5.53
N GLY A 487 -20.08 16.70 5.58
CA GLY A 487 -21.26 17.44 6.04
C GLY A 487 -21.18 17.86 7.52
N ILE A 488 -20.63 17.00 8.39
CA ILE A 488 -20.39 17.31 9.81
C ILE A 488 -19.30 18.38 9.94
N VAL A 489 -18.15 18.16 9.28
CA VAL A 489 -16.99 19.07 9.27
C VAL A 489 -17.38 20.49 8.88
N LYS A 490 -18.24 20.65 7.85
CA LYS A 490 -18.76 21.97 7.45
C LYS A 490 -19.61 22.62 8.54
N ARG A 491 -20.55 21.90 9.16
CA ARG A 491 -21.41 22.43 10.25
C ARG A 491 -20.58 22.83 11.48
N ALA A 492 -19.63 21.98 11.86
CA ALA A 492 -18.76 22.17 13.01
C ALA A 492 -17.55 23.11 12.75
N ARG A 493 -17.43 23.66 11.53
CA ARG A 493 -16.34 24.54 11.06
C ARG A 493 -14.93 23.91 11.20
N LEU A 494 -14.81 22.58 11.15
CA LEU A 494 -13.58 21.79 11.40
C LEU A 494 -12.61 21.74 10.19
N GLY A 495 -12.49 22.84 9.44
CA GLY A 495 -11.61 22.95 8.27
C GLY A 495 -11.94 21.96 7.14
N ASP A 496 -10.90 21.34 6.58
CA ASP A 496 -10.99 20.21 5.64
C ASP A 496 -10.39 18.97 6.29
N LEU A 497 -11.01 17.79 6.14
CA LEU A 497 -10.51 16.50 6.62
C LEU A 497 -10.40 15.51 5.45
N LYS A 498 -9.19 14.94 5.24
CA LYS A 498 -8.91 13.96 4.18
C LYS A 498 -8.50 12.61 4.79
N GLY A 499 -9.03 11.51 4.27
CA GLY A 499 -8.92 10.17 4.90
C GLY A 499 -7.55 9.51 5.04
N HIS A 500 -6.45 10.16 4.63
CA HIS A 500 -5.10 9.74 5.03
C HIS A 500 -4.79 10.13 6.50
N ARG A 501 -5.46 11.19 6.99
CA ARG A 501 -5.29 11.75 8.34
C ARG A 501 -5.76 10.81 9.47
N LEU A 502 -6.60 9.82 9.17
CA LEU A 502 -7.07 8.81 10.15
C LEU A 502 -5.90 7.98 10.67
N ARG A 503 -5.17 7.32 9.77
CA ARG A 503 -4.00 6.49 10.10
C ARG A 503 -2.82 7.31 10.63
N ILE A 504 -2.63 8.55 10.14
CA ILE A 504 -1.71 9.51 10.76
C ILE A 504 -2.11 9.80 12.22
N GLY A 505 -3.41 9.97 12.47
CA GLY A 505 -3.97 10.24 13.80
C GLY A 505 -3.80 9.09 14.77
N GLY A 506 -4.16 7.87 14.38
CA GLY A 506 -3.96 6.69 15.22
C GLY A 506 -2.48 6.42 15.50
N THR A 507 -1.58 6.64 14.53
CA THR A 507 -0.13 6.56 14.77
C THR A 507 0.32 7.57 15.81
N LEU A 508 -0.14 8.83 15.72
CA LEU A 508 0.18 9.82 16.76
C LEU A 508 -0.42 9.45 18.12
N GLU A 509 -1.65 8.94 18.16
CA GLU A 509 -2.33 8.52 19.39
C GLU A 509 -1.52 7.45 20.14
N TYR A 510 -1.07 6.39 19.47
CA TYR A 510 -0.26 5.35 20.12
C TYR A 510 1.14 5.85 20.51
N LEU A 511 1.79 6.68 19.69
CA LEU A 511 3.08 7.28 20.05
C LEU A 511 2.97 8.24 21.26
N LEU A 512 1.86 8.96 21.41
CA LEU A 512 1.58 9.80 22.59
C LEU A 512 1.23 8.98 23.85
N ARG A 513 0.87 7.70 23.71
CA ARG A 513 0.74 6.72 24.80
C ARG A 513 2.07 6.03 25.13
N GLY A 514 3.20 6.49 24.57
CA GLY A 514 4.52 5.91 24.79
C GLY A 514 4.76 4.57 24.08
N ILE A 515 3.88 4.14 23.18
CA ILE A 515 4.06 2.88 22.44
C ILE A 515 5.27 2.98 21.49
N PRO A 516 6.22 2.04 21.52
CA PRO A 516 7.44 2.09 20.71
C PRO A 516 7.22 2.18 19.19
N PHE A 517 8.19 2.76 18.49
CA PHE A 517 8.09 3.06 17.04
C PHE A 517 7.94 1.78 16.20
N ASP A 518 8.68 0.72 16.53
CA ASP A 518 8.61 -0.61 15.92
C ASP A 518 7.26 -1.31 16.19
N VAL A 519 6.71 -1.17 17.39
CA VAL A 519 5.39 -1.67 17.75
C VAL A 519 4.31 -0.96 16.94
N VAL A 520 4.32 0.39 16.84
CA VAL A 520 3.36 1.13 16.00
C VAL A 520 3.58 0.85 14.50
N LYS A 521 4.82 0.64 14.06
CA LYS A 521 5.19 0.22 12.69
C LYS A 521 4.60 -1.17 12.39
N THR A 522 4.58 -2.07 13.36
CA THR A 522 3.96 -3.41 13.29
C THR A 522 2.43 -3.32 13.29
N MET A 523 1.81 -2.63 14.25
CA MET A 523 0.35 -2.44 14.35
C MET A 523 -0.26 -1.91 13.05
N GLY A 524 0.40 -0.94 12.41
CA GLY A 524 -0.06 -0.40 11.14
C GLY A 524 0.43 -1.16 9.91
N ARG A 525 1.29 -2.18 10.05
CA ARG A 525 1.78 -3.01 8.94
C ARG A 525 2.60 -2.19 7.93
N TRP A 526 3.77 -1.72 8.38
CA TRP A 526 4.77 -1.01 7.57
C TRP A 526 6.08 -1.80 7.50
N SER A 527 6.34 -2.48 6.39
CA SER A 527 7.63 -3.15 6.13
C SER A 527 8.78 -2.20 5.78
N SER A 528 8.55 -0.89 5.67
CA SER A 528 9.54 0.08 5.19
C SER A 528 9.35 1.50 5.77
N GLU A 529 10.30 2.38 5.48
CA GLU A 529 10.35 3.77 5.97
C GLU A 529 9.24 4.68 5.45
N ALA A 530 8.29 4.14 4.70
CA ALA A 530 6.96 4.73 4.51
C ALA A 530 6.20 5.00 5.83
N PHE A 531 6.67 4.47 6.97
CA PHE A 531 6.22 4.86 8.32
C PHE A 531 6.54 6.33 8.66
N THR A 532 7.76 6.81 8.35
CA THR A 532 8.22 8.18 8.66
C THR A 532 7.27 9.25 8.12
N GLY A 533 6.69 9.02 6.94
CA GLY A 533 5.70 9.88 6.31
C GLY A 533 4.41 10.11 7.11
N TYR A 534 4.15 9.32 8.16
CA TYR A 534 3.01 9.46 9.08
C TYR A 534 3.36 10.20 10.38
N LEU A 535 4.64 10.38 10.72
CA LEU A 535 5.06 11.06 11.94
C LEU A 535 4.69 12.55 11.90
N ARG A 536 4.03 13.04 12.95
CA ARG A 536 3.59 14.44 13.11
C ARG A 536 3.83 14.87 14.55
N LYS A 537 3.95 16.19 14.77
CA LYS A 537 4.13 16.79 16.10
C LYS A 537 5.31 16.16 16.87
N HIS A 538 6.45 15.99 16.20
CA HIS A 538 7.66 15.33 16.75
C HIS A 538 8.05 15.86 18.13
N ALA A 539 7.94 17.17 18.39
CA ALA A 539 8.21 17.75 19.71
C ALA A 539 7.34 17.15 20.83
N LEU A 540 6.08 16.79 20.57
CA LEU A 540 5.20 16.14 21.56
C LEU A 540 5.55 14.65 21.73
N ILE A 541 5.92 13.96 20.65
CA ILE A 541 6.38 12.56 20.71
C ILE A 541 7.70 12.47 21.48
N LEU A 542 8.62 13.42 21.27
CA LEU A 542 9.93 13.46 21.90
C LEU A 542 9.90 14.05 23.32
N ALA A 543 8.88 14.82 23.70
CA ALA A 543 8.84 15.51 25.00
C ALA A 543 9.14 14.60 26.21
N PRO A 544 8.59 13.37 26.36
CA PRO A 544 8.92 12.49 27.49
C PRO A 544 10.40 12.07 27.56
N TYR A 545 11.08 12.06 26.40
CA TYR A 545 12.49 11.66 26.24
C TYR A 545 13.47 12.82 26.36
N LEU A 546 12.98 14.07 26.23
CA LEU A 546 13.74 15.31 26.34
C LEU A 546 13.73 15.91 27.76
N GLN A 547 13.19 15.19 28.75
CA GLN A 547 13.22 15.59 30.15
C GLN A 547 14.58 15.23 30.78
N GLU A 548 15.02 16.02 31.77
CA GLU A 548 16.25 15.80 32.54
C GLU A 548 16.32 14.39 33.17
N SER A 549 15.17 13.88 33.61
CA SER A 549 14.94 12.46 33.87
C SER A 549 13.86 11.96 32.89
N PRO A 550 14.21 11.18 31.85
CA PRO A 550 13.26 10.71 30.85
C PRO A 550 12.08 9.95 31.47
N ALA A 551 10.85 10.42 31.25
CA ALA A 551 9.65 9.90 31.92
C ALA A 551 9.28 8.45 31.52
N LEU A 552 10.01 7.86 30.56
CA LEU A 552 9.84 6.50 30.04
C LEU A 552 11.12 5.65 30.20
N GLU A 553 12.05 6.03 31.10
CA GLU A 553 13.38 5.41 31.28
C GLU A 553 13.37 3.86 31.28
N PRO A 554 12.45 3.16 31.99
CA PRO A 554 12.39 1.70 32.01
C PRO A 554 12.12 1.06 30.63
N PHE A 555 11.42 1.76 29.73
CA PHE A 555 11.05 1.26 28.40
C PHE A 555 12.06 1.67 27.31
N THR A 556 12.78 2.78 27.49
CA THR A 556 13.78 3.25 26.51
C THR A 556 14.92 2.27 26.25
N ARG A 557 15.36 1.52 27.27
CA ARG A 557 16.53 0.62 27.20
C ARG A 557 16.40 -0.53 26.19
N TYR A 558 15.19 -0.81 25.71
CA TYR A 558 14.89 -1.89 24.75
C TYR A 558 14.36 -1.40 23.40
N THR A 559 14.12 -0.10 23.22
CA THR A 559 13.25 0.43 22.15
C THR A 559 13.90 1.49 21.25
N MET A 560 15.03 2.05 21.67
CA MET A 560 15.95 2.76 20.77
C MET A 560 16.95 1.76 20.19
N PRO A 561 17.25 1.80 18.86
CA PRO A 561 18.40 1.06 18.35
C PRO A 561 19.68 1.56 19.03
N PRO A 562 20.68 0.69 19.26
CA PRO A 562 21.95 1.12 19.86
C PRO A 562 22.60 2.18 18.98
N ALA A 563 23.23 3.17 19.62
CA ALA A 563 24.08 4.13 18.91
C ALA A 563 25.31 3.38 18.36
N HIS A 564 25.44 3.41 17.03
CA HIS A 564 26.60 2.92 16.28
C HIS A 564 27.60 4.07 16.04
#